data_AF-A0A0D2KEM2-F1
#
_entry.id   AF-A0A0D2KEM2-F1
#
_cell.length_a   1.000
_cell.length_b   1.000
_cell.length_c   1.000
_cell.angle_alpha   90.00
_cell.angle_beta   90.00
_cell.angle_gamma   90.00
#
_symmetry.space_group_name_H-M   'P 1'
#
loop_
_entity.id
_entity.type
_entity.pdbx_description
1 polymer ?
#
loop_
_entity_poly.entity_id
_entity_poly.type
_entity_poly.pdbx_seq_one_letter_code
_entity_poly.pdbx_strand_id
1 'polypeptide(L)'
;MSNILRESQDSAPSSPEGDVESLVVSLTTSPRKLVQALRRLQAEKLSAEAHSHTLRRKLEDVERGAPDTAQPKSKRSRPAHSHDEAESGDDGANADSAERFVIQAGHKFCILCGPWVHSAAQLFQLDMDESYAPGVRTENMEMKSQAQLKEIWELLQSRFEFEDLKQTWVARAFMSGVNAQRSNTATRVRRYCASILGVDEADLMRSECRREKFRHRIGWVTDGRGNGCYSNVDVEILHKNYPGEYSPSSAFLNPILMGLFVAVIRGPNSGKEFMMGILSSPKTETIASIHHLCNITPGAIASIAVFARWALSADDILQPVGSNTGINYFADYEEYEWDKLVFPNTGTSLVGGSQSQESAGIKKAMALLDADESESASED
;
A
#
# COMPACT_ATOMS: atom_id res chain seq x y z
N MET A 1 -56.44 36.43 -56.25
CA MET A 1 -55.08 36.80 -56.71
C MET A 1 -54.21 36.95 -55.48
N SER A 2 -53.10 36.19 -55.44
CA SER A 2 -51.89 36.37 -54.59
C SER A 2 -52.06 36.09 -53.08
N ASN A 3 -51.54 34.98 -52.54
CA ASN A 3 -50.15 34.72 -52.07
C ASN A 3 -49.83 35.51 -50.79
N ILE A 4 -49.11 35.06 -49.74
CA ILE A 4 -48.33 33.87 -49.33
C ILE A 4 -47.95 34.18 -47.85
N LEU A 5 -48.00 33.22 -46.91
CA LEU A 5 -46.87 32.83 -46.03
C LEU A 5 -47.27 31.86 -44.91
N ARG A 6 -46.51 30.76 -44.89
CA ARG A 6 -46.35 29.72 -43.87
C ARG A 6 -45.71 30.28 -42.60
N GLU A 7 -46.06 29.69 -41.47
CA GLU A 7 -45.06 29.28 -40.47
C GLU A 7 -45.53 27.99 -39.78
N SER A 8 -44.74 26.93 -39.96
CA SER A 8 -44.87 25.64 -39.30
C SER A 8 -43.73 25.56 -38.30
N GLN A 9 -44.04 25.47 -37.01
CA GLN A 9 -43.04 25.18 -35.97
C GLN A 9 -42.99 23.67 -35.73
N ASP A 10 -41.86 23.08 -36.12
CA ASP A 10 -41.42 21.75 -35.77
C ASP A 10 -41.00 21.70 -34.30
N SER A 11 -41.60 20.78 -33.55
CA SER A 11 -41.24 20.41 -32.19
C SER A 11 -40.11 19.37 -32.20
N ALA A 12 -38.95 19.74 -31.66
CA ALA A 12 -37.80 18.86 -31.44
C ALA A 12 -37.87 18.16 -30.05
N PRO A 13 -37.21 17.00 -29.87
CA PRO A 13 -37.31 16.18 -28.67
C PRO A 13 -36.40 16.69 -27.53
N SER A 14 -36.97 16.79 -26.32
CA SER A 14 -36.24 17.12 -25.09
C SER A 14 -35.34 15.96 -24.65
N SER A 15 -34.03 16.22 -24.59
CA SER A 15 -33.05 15.35 -23.94
C SER A 15 -33.05 15.58 -22.42
N PRO A 16 -32.87 14.55 -21.59
CA PRO A 16 -32.77 14.70 -20.15
C PRO A 16 -31.32 15.05 -19.78
N GLU A 17 -31.02 16.34 -19.66
CA GLU A 17 -29.84 16.79 -18.92
C GLU A 17 -30.11 16.53 -17.44
N GLY A 18 -29.46 15.49 -16.89
CA GLY A 18 -29.47 15.23 -15.46
C GLY A 18 -28.72 16.33 -14.73
N ASP A 19 -29.42 16.97 -13.80
CA ASP A 19 -28.92 18.02 -12.91
C ASP A 19 -27.62 17.59 -12.23
N VAL A 20 -26.51 18.17 -12.67
CA VAL A 20 -25.28 18.21 -11.88
C VAL A 20 -25.51 19.26 -10.82
N GLU A 21 -25.86 18.82 -9.61
CA GLU A 21 -26.11 19.66 -8.45
C GLU A 21 -24.84 20.47 -8.10
N SER A 22 -24.72 21.67 -8.69
CA SER A 22 -23.55 22.53 -8.49
C SER A 22 -23.52 22.95 -7.03
N LEU A 23 -22.46 22.59 -6.32
CA LEU A 23 -22.34 22.84 -4.89
C LEU A 23 -22.08 24.34 -4.65
N VAL A 24 -23.15 25.12 -4.45
CA VAL A 24 -23.05 26.55 -4.14
C VAL A 24 -22.53 26.72 -2.71
N VAL A 25 -21.24 27.00 -2.58
CA VAL A 25 -20.60 27.28 -1.30
C VAL A 25 -21.03 28.67 -0.81
N SER A 26 -21.99 28.72 0.12
CA SER A 26 -22.39 29.95 0.82
C SER A 26 -21.51 30.20 2.05
N LEU A 27 -21.37 31.47 2.47
CA LEU A 27 -20.75 31.86 3.76
C LEU A 27 -21.43 31.24 4.99
N THR A 28 -22.64 30.70 4.84
CA THR A 28 -23.39 30.00 5.89
C THR A 28 -23.22 28.48 5.87
N THR A 29 -22.35 27.95 4.99
CA THR A 29 -22.11 26.50 4.89
C THR A 29 -21.35 26.01 6.11
N SER A 30 -21.91 25.03 6.82
CA SER A 30 -21.25 24.51 8.03
C SER A 30 -19.91 23.82 7.67
N PRO A 31 -18.90 23.88 8.56
CA PRO A 31 -17.61 23.20 8.34
C PRO A 31 -17.75 21.71 8.00
N ARG A 32 -18.74 21.02 8.59
CA ARG A 32 -19.00 19.60 8.31
C ARG A 32 -19.48 19.35 6.88
N LYS A 33 -20.33 20.23 6.34
CA LYS A 33 -20.77 20.17 4.93
C LYS A 33 -19.63 20.47 3.96
N LEU A 34 -18.74 21.41 4.31
CA LEU A 34 -17.53 21.70 3.52
C LEU A 34 -16.59 20.50 3.47
N VAL A 35 -16.33 19.84 4.59
CA VAL A 35 -15.49 18.62 4.63
C VAL A 35 -16.11 17.50 3.80
N GLN A 36 -17.43 17.31 3.87
CA GLN A 36 -18.12 16.29 3.08
C GLN A 36 -18.05 16.60 1.57
N ALA A 37 -18.24 17.86 1.17
CA ALA A 37 -18.11 18.30 -0.21
C ALA A 37 -16.68 18.10 -0.73
N LEU A 38 -15.67 18.45 0.08
CA LEU A 38 -14.26 18.29 -0.27
C LEU A 38 -13.90 16.82 -0.46
N ARG A 39 -14.41 15.92 0.39
CA ARG A 39 -14.24 14.46 0.23
C ARG A 39 -14.88 13.93 -1.06
N ARG A 40 -16.08 14.39 -1.41
CA ARG A 40 -16.73 14.04 -2.69
C ARG A 40 -15.90 14.49 -3.89
N LEU A 41 -15.48 15.75 -3.91
CA LEU A 41 -14.62 16.29 -4.97
C LEU A 41 -13.29 15.54 -5.08
N GLN A 42 -12.69 15.15 -3.94
CA GLN A 42 -11.47 14.38 -3.93
C GLN A 42 -11.67 12.97 -4.49
N ALA A 43 -12.79 12.31 -4.16
CA ALA A 43 -13.15 11.01 -4.72
C ALA A 43 -13.43 11.10 -6.24
N GLU A 44 -14.16 12.12 -6.68
CA GLU A 44 -14.41 12.39 -8.10
C GLU A 44 -13.13 12.66 -8.87
N LYS A 45 -12.22 13.47 -8.31
CA LYS A 45 -10.89 13.72 -8.89
C LYS A 45 -10.10 12.43 -9.06
N LEU A 46 -10.01 11.60 -8.02
CA LEU A 46 -9.29 10.32 -8.09
C LEU A 46 -9.93 9.37 -9.11
N SER A 47 -11.26 9.34 -9.20
CA SER A 47 -12.00 8.56 -10.20
C SER A 47 -11.70 9.04 -11.63
N ALA A 48 -11.72 10.36 -11.85
CA ALA A 48 -11.40 10.96 -13.14
C ALA A 48 -9.94 10.72 -13.56
N GLU A 49 -8.99 10.81 -12.62
CA GLU A 49 -7.58 10.49 -12.87
C GLU A 49 -7.39 9.01 -13.24
N ALA A 50 -8.09 8.08 -12.57
CA ALA A 50 -8.08 6.66 -12.91
C ALA A 50 -8.68 6.39 -14.31
N HIS A 51 -9.77 7.08 -14.66
CA HIS A 51 -10.37 6.99 -15.99
C HIS A 51 -9.44 7.53 -17.08
N SER A 52 -8.82 8.68 -16.82
CA SER A 52 -7.82 9.28 -17.72
C SER A 52 -6.62 8.35 -17.95
N HIS A 53 -6.09 7.74 -16.88
CA HIS A 53 -5.01 6.76 -16.98
C HIS A 53 -5.42 5.53 -17.82
N THR A 54 -6.65 5.05 -17.64
CA THR A 54 -7.20 3.93 -18.43
C THR A 54 -7.30 4.28 -19.92
N LEU A 55 -7.80 5.48 -20.24
CA LEU A 55 -7.86 5.97 -21.62
C LEU A 55 -6.48 6.14 -22.25
N ARG A 56 -5.50 6.65 -21.48
CA ARG A 56 -4.12 6.79 -21.93
C ARG A 56 -3.50 5.44 -22.29
N ARG A 57 -3.74 4.40 -21.47
CA ARG A 57 -3.30 3.03 -21.77
C ARG A 57 -3.93 2.50 -23.06
N LYS A 58 -5.24 2.69 -23.24
CA LYS A 58 -5.94 2.30 -24.48
C LYS A 58 -5.38 3.01 -25.72
N LEU A 59 -5.03 4.28 -25.60
CA LEU A 59 -4.39 5.03 -26.68
C LEU A 59 -3.00 4.49 -26.99
N GLU A 60 -2.18 4.20 -25.98
CA GLU A 60 -0.85 3.60 -26.17
C GLU A 60 -0.93 2.21 -26.83
N ASP A 61 -1.94 1.40 -26.49
CA ASP A 61 -2.17 0.09 -27.12
C ASP A 61 -2.61 0.23 -28.58
N VAL A 62 -3.41 1.25 -28.92
CA VAL A 62 -3.80 1.57 -30.31
C VAL A 62 -2.62 2.11 -31.11
N GLU A 63 -1.82 3.01 -30.53
CA GLU A 63 -0.61 3.58 -31.16
C GLU A 63 0.47 2.53 -31.43
N ARG A 64 0.57 1.49 -30.59
CA ARG A 64 1.50 0.36 -30.83
C ARG A 64 1.08 -0.57 -31.95
N GLY A 65 -0.08 -0.35 -32.55
CA GLY A 65 -0.51 -1.00 -33.79
C GLY A 65 -0.99 -2.43 -33.60
N ALA A 66 -2.21 -2.70 -34.07
CA ALA A 66 -2.61 -4.06 -34.41
C ALA A 66 -1.68 -4.57 -35.53
N PRO A 67 -0.92 -5.66 -35.34
CA PRO A 67 -0.21 -6.28 -36.44
C PRO A 67 -1.26 -7.00 -37.32
N ASP A 68 -1.61 -6.37 -38.44
CA ASP A 68 -2.39 -7.02 -39.48
C ASP A 68 -1.48 -7.99 -40.26
N THR A 69 -1.84 -9.28 -40.15
CA THR A 69 -1.47 -10.42 -41.01
C THR A 69 0.01 -10.81 -41.16
N ALA A 70 0.41 -11.94 -40.53
CA ALA A 70 0.82 -13.17 -41.24
C ALA A 70 1.37 -14.28 -40.32
N GLN A 71 0.73 -15.45 -40.44
CA GLN A 71 1.14 -16.83 -40.12
C GLN A 71 1.13 -17.38 -38.67
N PRO A 72 0.53 -18.59 -38.48
CA PRO A 72 0.44 -19.26 -37.19
C PRO A 72 1.69 -20.13 -36.93
N LYS A 73 2.38 -19.92 -35.81
CA LYS A 73 3.34 -20.88 -35.28
C LYS A 73 2.77 -21.62 -34.08
N SER A 74 2.39 -22.88 -34.33
CA SER A 74 2.44 -24.05 -33.44
C SER A 74 2.25 -23.77 -31.94
N LYS A 75 0.99 -23.86 -31.47
CA LYS A 75 0.65 -24.00 -30.04
C LYS A 75 1.09 -25.37 -29.53
N ARG A 76 1.99 -25.36 -28.54
CA ARG A 76 2.27 -26.51 -27.67
C ARG A 76 1.04 -26.75 -26.81
N SER A 77 0.39 -27.89 -27.02
CA SER A 77 -0.81 -28.32 -26.32
C SER A 77 -0.54 -28.51 -24.83
N ARG A 78 -1.40 -27.93 -23.99
CA ARG A 78 -1.64 -28.37 -22.62
C ARG A 78 -3.01 -29.05 -22.60
N PRO A 79 -3.20 -30.17 -21.90
CA PRO A 79 -4.43 -30.95 -21.99
C PRO A 79 -5.59 -30.19 -21.36
N ALA A 80 -6.68 -30.13 -22.11
CA ALA A 80 -7.96 -29.60 -21.68
C ALA A 80 -8.58 -30.55 -20.64
N HIS A 81 -8.90 -30.01 -19.47
CA HIS A 81 -9.91 -30.60 -18.60
C HIS A 81 -11.27 -30.19 -19.16
N SER A 82 -12.03 -31.16 -19.67
CA SER A 82 -13.44 -31.01 -20.00
C SER A 82 -14.23 -30.75 -18.72
N HIS A 83 -14.87 -29.59 -18.63
CA HIS A 83 -15.92 -29.36 -17.65
C HIS A 83 -17.22 -29.13 -18.42
N ASP A 84 -18.17 -30.02 -18.17
CA ASP A 84 -19.55 -29.93 -18.64
C ASP A 84 -20.13 -28.55 -18.31
N GLU A 85 -20.62 -27.87 -19.34
CA GLU A 85 -21.47 -26.69 -19.20
C GLU A 85 -22.82 -27.14 -18.68
N ALA A 86 -23.00 -27.04 -17.37
CA ALA A 86 -24.30 -26.88 -16.76
C ALA A 86 -24.56 -25.38 -16.64
N GLU A 87 -25.62 -24.92 -17.29
CA GLU A 87 -26.21 -23.59 -17.16
C GLU A 87 -26.36 -23.22 -15.67
N SER A 88 -25.45 -22.38 -15.16
CA SER A 88 -25.52 -21.80 -13.83
C SER A 88 -25.74 -20.31 -13.98
N GLY A 89 -26.79 -19.82 -13.32
CA GLY A 89 -27.29 -18.46 -13.39
C GLY A 89 -26.24 -17.37 -13.14
N ASP A 90 -26.55 -16.21 -13.72
CA ASP A 90 -25.83 -14.94 -13.72
C ASP A 90 -25.38 -14.43 -12.32
N ASP A 91 -25.95 -14.97 -11.23
CA ASP A 91 -25.55 -14.65 -9.84
C ASP A 91 -24.12 -15.08 -9.48
N GLY A 92 -23.56 -16.11 -10.15
CA GLY A 92 -22.21 -16.60 -9.85
C GLY A 92 -21.08 -15.65 -10.26
N ALA A 93 -21.27 -14.88 -11.34
CA ALA A 93 -20.26 -13.96 -11.84
C ALA A 93 -20.08 -12.73 -10.92
N ASN A 94 -21.16 -12.32 -10.23
CA ASN A 94 -21.13 -11.17 -9.32
C ASN A 94 -20.50 -11.52 -7.97
N ALA A 95 -20.79 -12.70 -7.42
CA ALA A 95 -20.18 -13.20 -6.18
C ALA A 95 -18.65 -13.33 -6.32
N ASP A 96 -18.18 -13.90 -7.43
CA ASP A 96 -16.76 -14.01 -7.76
C ASP A 96 -16.07 -12.63 -7.87
N SER A 97 -16.78 -11.63 -8.40
CA SER A 97 -16.29 -10.25 -8.52
C SER A 97 -16.15 -9.58 -7.15
N ALA A 98 -17.12 -9.79 -6.27
CA ALA A 98 -17.11 -9.26 -4.90
C ALA A 98 -15.99 -9.87 -4.06
N GLU A 99 -15.84 -11.19 -4.08
CA GLU A 99 -14.77 -11.87 -3.34
C GLU A 99 -13.38 -11.41 -3.81
N ARG A 100 -13.16 -11.33 -5.13
CA ARG A 100 -11.90 -10.81 -5.68
C ARG A 100 -11.61 -9.39 -5.21
N PHE A 101 -12.62 -8.52 -5.15
CA PHE A 101 -12.45 -7.16 -4.65
C PHE A 101 -12.00 -7.16 -3.18
N VAL A 102 -12.63 -7.97 -2.32
CA VAL A 102 -12.26 -8.09 -0.90
C VAL A 102 -10.84 -8.63 -0.72
N ILE A 103 -10.43 -9.61 -1.53
CA ILE A 103 -9.05 -10.12 -1.55
C ILE A 103 -8.06 -9.00 -1.95
N GLN A 104 -8.38 -8.20 -2.97
CA GLN A 104 -7.53 -7.08 -3.39
C GLN A 104 -7.45 -5.98 -2.33
N ALA A 105 -8.53 -5.74 -1.58
CA ALA A 105 -8.50 -4.85 -0.42
C ALA A 105 -7.54 -5.40 0.66
N GLY A 106 -7.56 -6.71 0.92
CA GLY A 106 -6.59 -7.36 1.81
C GLY A 106 -5.14 -7.23 1.35
N HIS A 107 -4.88 -7.33 0.03
CA HIS A 107 -3.55 -7.04 -0.52
C HIS A 107 -3.12 -5.61 -0.22
N LYS A 108 -3.99 -4.63 -0.52
CA LYS A 108 -3.72 -3.21 -0.31
C LYS A 108 -3.49 -2.88 1.17
N PHE A 109 -4.28 -3.46 2.07
CA PHE A 109 -4.10 -3.34 3.52
C PHE A 109 -2.72 -3.83 3.96
N CYS A 110 -2.28 -5.00 3.47
CA CYS A 110 -0.96 -5.54 3.82
C CYS A 110 0.21 -4.63 3.43
N ILE A 111 0.05 -3.82 2.37
CA ILE A 111 1.08 -2.92 1.85
C ILE A 111 1.05 -1.57 2.56
N LEU A 112 -0.14 -1.04 2.85
CA LEU A 112 -0.34 0.33 3.34
C LEU A 112 -0.59 0.42 4.85
N CYS A 113 -1.27 -0.55 5.42
CA CYS A 113 -1.68 -0.52 6.81
C CYS A 113 -0.73 -1.38 7.61
N GLY A 114 -0.71 -2.70 7.38
CA GLY A 114 0.17 -3.59 8.12
C GLY A 114 0.08 -5.06 7.70
N PRO A 115 1.13 -5.86 7.95
CA PRO A 115 1.14 -7.28 7.60
C PRO A 115 0.24 -8.16 8.50
N TRP A 116 -0.25 -7.65 9.63
CA TRP A 116 -1.11 -8.38 10.56
C TRP A 116 -2.34 -7.58 10.97
N VAL A 117 -3.40 -8.32 11.30
CA VAL A 117 -4.66 -7.79 11.82
C VAL A 117 -4.85 -8.37 13.23
N HIS A 118 -5.21 -7.54 14.20
CA HIS A 118 -5.54 -8.00 15.54
C HIS A 118 -6.77 -8.88 15.49
N SER A 119 -6.65 -10.10 16.02
CA SER A 119 -7.77 -11.02 16.26
C SER A 119 -8.86 -10.94 15.17
N ALA A 120 -8.52 -11.30 13.93
CA ALA A 120 -9.40 -11.05 12.77
C ALA A 120 -10.84 -11.51 12.99
N ALA A 121 -11.06 -12.65 13.65
CA ALA A 121 -12.40 -13.13 13.97
C ALA A 121 -13.22 -12.17 14.85
N GLN A 122 -12.58 -11.50 15.82
CA GLN A 122 -13.23 -10.52 16.68
C GLN A 122 -13.36 -9.17 15.99
N LEU A 123 -12.32 -8.72 15.27
CA LEU A 123 -12.28 -7.42 14.64
C LEU A 123 -13.45 -7.19 13.67
N PHE A 124 -13.75 -8.16 12.81
CA PHE A 124 -14.86 -8.05 11.86
C PHE A 124 -16.25 -8.12 12.52
N GLN A 125 -16.33 -8.47 13.80
CA GLN A 125 -17.58 -8.50 14.57
C GLN A 125 -17.77 -7.24 15.43
N LEU A 126 -16.78 -6.34 15.47
CA LEU A 126 -16.88 -5.08 16.21
C LEU A 126 -17.83 -4.12 15.50
N ASP A 127 -18.58 -3.37 16.31
CA ASP A 127 -19.29 -2.20 15.83
C ASP A 127 -18.32 -1.03 15.65
N MET A 128 -18.58 -0.20 14.63
CA MET A 128 -17.78 0.99 14.38
C MET A 128 -17.99 2.01 15.50
N ASP A 129 -16.91 2.39 16.17
CA ASP A 129 -16.97 3.54 17.08
C ASP A 129 -16.91 4.85 16.28
N GLU A 130 -18.05 5.52 16.15
CA GLU A 130 -18.14 6.84 15.50
C GLU A 130 -17.33 7.92 16.24
N SER A 131 -17.11 7.73 17.55
CA SER A 131 -16.34 8.66 18.39
C SER A 131 -14.84 8.43 18.35
N TYR A 132 -14.37 7.32 17.75
CA TYR A 132 -12.95 7.02 17.66
C TYR A 132 -12.19 8.14 16.93
N ALA A 133 -11.15 8.63 17.60
CA ALA A 133 -10.20 9.61 17.07
C ALA A 133 -8.86 8.94 16.76
N PRO A 134 -8.20 9.27 15.63
CA PRO A 134 -6.92 8.66 15.28
C PRO A 134 -5.81 8.80 16.33
N GLY A 135 -5.84 9.87 17.15
CA GLY A 135 -4.85 10.12 18.19
C GLY A 135 -4.89 9.13 19.37
N VAL A 136 -5.99 8.41 19.57
CA VAL A 136 -6.18 7.47 20.70
C VAL A 136 -5.82 6.02 20.34
N ARG A 137 -5.36 5.76 19.11
CA ARG A 137 -5.06 4.40 18.61
C ARG A 137 -4.16 3.59 19.55
N THR A 138 -3.17 4.23 20.18
CA THR A 138 -2.14 3.54 20.96
C THR A 138 -2.53 3.33 22.43
N GLU A 139 -3.68 3.83 22.87
CA GLU A 139 -4.05 3.80 24.28
C GLU A 139 -4.30 2.37 24.80
N ASN A 140 -4.94 1.53 24.00
CA ASN A 140 -5.26 0.15 24.36
C ASN A 140 -5.59 -0.70 23.12
N MET A 141 -5.76 -2.01 23.34
CA MET A 141 -6.05 -2.97 22.26
C MET A 141 -7.39 -2.74 21.56
N GLU A 142 -8.38 -2.16 22.25
CA GLU A 142 -9.69 -1.84 21.68
C GLU A 142 -9.56 -0.70 20.65
N MET A 143 -8.85 0.37 21.01
CA MET A 143 -8.58 1.50 20.11
C MET A 143 -7.73 1.07 18.90
N LYS A 144 -6.76 0.17 19.08
CA LYS A 144 -6.02 -0.43 17.96
C LYS A 144 -6.94 -1.21 17.01
N SER A 145 -7.86 -1.99 17.56
CA SER A 145 -8.82 -2.78 16.78
C SER A 145 -9.81 -1.88 16.03
N GLN A 146 -10.32 -0.82 16.66
CA GLN A 146 -11.17 0.20 16.02
C GLN A 146 -10.43 0.92 14.89
N ALA A 147 -9.15 1.22 15.08
CA ALA A 147 -8.33 1.84 14.06
C ALA A 147 -8.17 0.96 12.82
N GLN A 148 -7.83 -0.32 13.01
CA GLN A 148 -7.73 -1.29 11.92
C GLN A 148 -9.08 -1.54 11.25
N LEU A 149 -10.18 -1.58 12.01
CA LEU A 149 -11.53 -1.70 11.45
C LEU A 149 -11.88 -0.51 10.54
N LYS A 150 -11.54 0.72 10.94
CA LYS A 150 -11.71 1.91 10.09
C LYS A 150 -10.89 1.84 8.81
N GLU A 151 -9.63 1.43 8.90
CA GLU A 151 -8.78 1.25 7.71
C GLU A 151 -9.35 0.19 6.75
N ILE A 152 -9.85 -0.93 7.27
CA ILE A 152 -10.49 -1.97 6.47
C ILE A 152 -11.77 -1.44 5.83
N TRP A 153 -12.60 -0.74 6.59
CA TRP A 153 -13.82 -0.12 6.09
C TRP A 153 -13.54 0.89 4.99
N GLU A 154 -12.53 1.74 5.14
CA GLU A 154 -12.14 2.72 4.12
C GLU A 154 -11.78 2.08 2.77
N LEU A 155 -11.21 0.88 2.80
CA LEU A 155 -10.88 0.11 1.61
C LEU A 155 -12.10 -0.55 0.96
N LEU A 156 -13.13 -0.88 1.74
CA LEU A 156 -14.28 -1.67 1.29
C LEU A 156 -15.54 -0.84 1.01
N GLN A 157 -15.69 0.34 1.62
CA GLN A 157 -16.91 1.17 1.59
C GLN A 157 -17.38 1.61 0.20
N SER A 158 -16.55 1.45 -0.84
CA SER A 158 -16.97 1.74 -2.22
C SER A 158 -17.92 0.70 -2.80
N ARG A 159 -18.04 -0.48 -2.19
CA ARG A 159 -18.85 -1.60 -2.69
C ARG A 159 -19.66 -2.34 -1.63
N PHE A 160 -19.44 -2.05 -0.37
CA PHE A 160 -20.04 -2.75 0.76
C PHE A 160 -20.62 -1.75 1.74
N GLU A 161 -21.69 -2.11 2.43
CA GLU A 161 -22.16 -1.44 3.63
C GLU A 161 -21.39 -1.94 4.85
N PHE A 162 -21.37 -1.16 5.93
CA PHE A 162 -20.57 -1.53 7.11
C PHE A 162 -21.02 -2.87 7.71
N GLU A 163 -22.32 -3.16 7.73
CA GLU A 163 -22.86 -4.43 8.22
C GLU A 163 -22.40 -5.64 7.40
N ASP A 164 -22.01 -5.45 6.13
CA ASP A 164 -21.48 -6.54 5.31
C ASP A 164 -20.14 -7.07 5.82
N LEU A 165 -19.36 -6.24 6.54
CA LEU A 165 -18.07 -6.68 7.10
C LEU A 165 -18.24 -7.79 8.14
N LYS A 166 -19.40 -7.87 8.81
CA LYS A 166 -19.70 -8.92 9.79
C LYS A 166 -19.90 -10.29 9.16
N GLN A 167 -20.09 -10.36 7.84
CA GLN A 167 -20.25 -11.61 7.12
C GLN A 167 -18.93 -12.41 7.13
N THR A 168 -19.01 -13.69 7.52
CA THR A 168 -17.81 -14.55 7.69
C THR A 168 -16.98 -14.69 6.42
N TRP A 169 -17.62 -14.67 5.24
CA TRP A 169 -16.90 -14.80 3.98
C TRP A 169 -16.06 -13.56 3.67
N VAL A 170 -16.49 -12.34 4.06
CA VAL A 170 -15.73 -11.09 3.88
C VAL A 170 -14.45 -11.16 4.71
N ALA A 171 -14.57 -11.49 6.00
CA ALA A 171 -13.41 -11.65 6.89
C ALA A 171 -12.43 -12.70 6.35
N ARG A 172 -12.93 -13.85 5.86
CA ARG A 172 -12.11 -14.91 5.28
C ARG A 172 -11.39 -14.47 4.00
N ALA A 173 -12.11 -13.86 3.07
CA ALA A 173 -11.56 -13.38 1.79
C ALA A 173 -10.51 -12.28 2.02
N PHE A 174 -10.80 -11.34 2.93
CA PHE A 174 -9.89 -10.26 3.28
C PHE A 174 -8.59 -10.80 3.88
N MET A 175 -8.70 -11.68 4.87
CA MET A 175 -7.53 -12.30 5.50
C MET A 175 -6.76 -13.21 4.54
N SER A 176 -7.44 -13.87 3.59
CA SER A 176 -6.78 -14.59 2.49
C SER A 176 -5.88 -13.65 1.69
N GLY A 177 -6.40 -12.48 1.31
CA GLY A 177 -5.62 -11.41 0.68
C GLY A 177 -4.43 -10.97 1.53
N VAL A 178 -4.65 -10.55 2.78
CA VAL A 178 -3.56 -10.11 3.68
C VAL A 178 -2.45 -11.17 3.78
N ASN A 179 -2.81 -12.44 3.98
CA ASN A 179 -1.86 -13.54 4.12
C ASN A 179 -1.11 -13.85 2.82
N ALA A 180 -1.80 -13.82 1.68
CA ALA A 180 -1.20 -14.01 0.37
C ALA A 180 -0.20 -12.89 0.06
N GLN A 181 -0.57 -11.64 0.28
CA GLN A 181 0.31 -10.50 0.04
C GLN A 181 1.50 -10.50 0.99
N ARG A 182 1.32 -10.81 2.28
CA ARG A 182 2.43 -10.94 3.24
C ARG A 182 3.45 -11.99 2.77
N SER A 183 2.96 -13.17 2.35
CA SER A 183 3.82 -14.26 1.87
C SER A 183 4.55 -13.91 0.57
N ASN A 184 3.86 -13.24 -0.36
CA ASN A 184 4.44 -12.76 -1.61
C ASN A 184 5.52 -11.70 -1.36
N THR A 185 5.26 -10.74 -0.48
CA THR A 185 6.21 -9.70 -0.09
C THR A 185 7.43 -10.30 0.59
N ALA A 186 7.23 -11.18 1.58
CA ALA A 186 8.32 -11.88 2.27
C ALA A 186 9.21 -12.65 1.28
N THR A 187 8.61 -13.46 0.40
CA THR A 187 9.34 -14.18 -0.65
C THR A 187 10.11 -13.23 -1.55
N ARG A 188 9.49 -12.12 -1.95
CA ARG A 188 10.09 -11.14 -2.85
C ARG A 188 11.31 -10.45 -2.24
N VAL A 189 11.18 -10.00 -1.00
CA VAL A 189 12.27 -9.32 -0.28
C VAL A 189 13.45 -10.28 -0.13
N ARG A 190 13.22 -11.50 0.36
CA ARG A 190 14.33 -12.43 0.63
C ARG A 190 14.98 -12.98 -0.64
N ARG A 191 14.21 -13.30 -1.69
CA ARG A 191 14.75 -13.95 -2.90
C ARG A 191 15.29 -12.98 -3.95
N TYR A 192 14.75 -11.77 -4.05
CA TYR A 192 15.03 -10.90 -5.20
C TYR A 192 15.64 -9.55 -4.82
N CYS A 193 15.75 -9.23 -3.53
CA CYS A 193 16.21 -7.93 -3.06
C CYS A 193 17.56 -7.97 -2.31
N ALA A 194 18.36 -9.03 -2.48
CA ALA A 194 19.69 -9.16 -1.87
C ALA A 194 20.57 -7.93 -2.16
N SER A 195 20.62 -7.49 -3.42
CA SER A 195 21.39 -6.30 -3.81
C SER A 195 20.85 -5.00 -3.21
N ILE A 196 19.54 -4.90 -2.94
CA ILE A 196 18.95 -3.72 -2.28
C ILE A 196 19.32 -3.72 -0.80
N LEU A 197 19.36 -4.89 -0.16
CA LEU A 197 19.78 -5.08 1.23
C LEU A 197 21.30 -4.91 1.44
N GLY A 198 22.07 -4.79 0.35
CA GLY A 198 23.53 -4.73 0.39
C GLY A 198 24.17 -6.03 0.87
N VAL A 199 23.58 -7.18 0.53
CA VAL A 199 24.06 -8.50 0.96
C VAL A 199 24.20 -9.46 -0.21
N ASP A 200 25.02 -10.50 -0.01
CA ASP A 200 25.13 -11.61 -0.96
C ASP A 200 23.86 -12.48 -0.94
N GLU A 201 23.43 -12.95 -2.11
CA GLU A 201 22.23 -13.77 -2.24
C GLU A 201 22.38 -15.12 -1.51
N ALA A 202 23.57 -15.73 -1.55
CA ALA A 202 23.80 -17.01 -0.89
C ALA A 202 23.65 -16.90 0.65
N ASP A 203 24.02 -15.74 1.22
CA ASP A 203 23.89 -15.48 2.65
C ASP A 203 22.42 -15.36 3.09
N LEU A 204 21.54 -14.86 2.23
CA LEU A 204 20.10 -14.77 2.53
C LEU A 204 19.38 -16.12 2.49
N MET A 205 19.95 -17.12 1.83
CA MET A 205 19.26 -18.40 1.63
C MET A 205 19.42 -19.38 2.80
N ARG A 206 20.37 -19.16 3.72
CA ARG A 206 20.65 -20.06 4.85
C ARG A 206 20.47 -19.38 6.19
N SER A 207 19.70 -19.99 7.09
CA SER A 207 19.35 -19.41 8.40
C SER A 207 20.58 -19.11 9.26
N GLU A 208 21.57 -20.00 9.23
CA GLU A 208 22.80 -19.91 10.00
C GLU A 208 23.67 -18.76 9.52
N CYS A 209 23.79 -18.60 8.20
CA CYS A 209 24.53 -17.49 7.58
C CYS A 209 23.89 -16.15 7.95
N ARG A 210 22.55 -16.05 7.88
CA ARG A 210 21.83 -14.83 8.29
C ARG A 210 22.08 -14.49 9.76
N ARG A 211 21.98 -15.49 10.64
CA ARG A 211 22.25 -15.32 12.08
C ARG A 211 23.67 -14.83 12.36
N GLU A 212 24.66 -15.43 11.72
CA GLU A 212 26.07 -15.10 11.94
C GLU A 212 26.42 -13.71 11.40
N LYS A 213 26.00 -13.41 10.17
CA LYS A 213 26.42 -12.19 9.46
C LYS A 213 25.58 -10.96 9.78
N PHE A 214 24.27 -11.13 10.05
CA PHE A 214 23.34 -10.00 10.07
C PHE A 214 22.68 -9.73 11.43
N ARG A 215 22.94 -10.55 12.47
CA ARG A 215 22.29 -10.35 13.78
C ARG A 215 22.45 -8.93 14.34
N HIS A 216 23.61 -8.31 14.19
CA HIS A 216 23.85 -6.95 14.67
C HIS A 216 23.07 -5.92 13.85
N ARG A 217 22.95 -6.13 12.53
CA ARG A 217 22.16 -5.26 11.65
C ARG A 217 20.66 -5.24 11.98
N ILE A 218 20.18 -6.29 12.62
CA ILE A 218 18.78 -6.46 13.05
C ILE A 218 18.57 -6.26 14.55
N GLY A 219 19.56 -5.66 15.24
CA GLY A 219 19.46 -5.18 16.61
C GLY A 219 19.90 -6.14 17.70
N TRP A 220 20.82 -7.07 17.41
CA TRP A 220 21.44 -7.88 18.47
C TRP A 220 22.31 -7.01 19.38
N VAL A 221 21.89 -6.90 20.64
CA VAL A 221 22.60 -6.21 21.73
C VAL A 221 23.00 -7.23 22.79
N THR A 222 24.11 -7.00 23.47
CA THR A 222 24.58 -7.84 24.59
C THR A 222 24.49 -7.06 25.90
N ASP A 223 23.86 -7.65 26.90
CA ASP A 223 23.83 -7.08 28.25
C ASP A 223 25.23 -7.16 28.92
N GLY A 224 25.39 -6.47 30.05
CA GLY A 224 26.64 -6.50 30.83
C GLY A 224 27.00 -7.88 31.42
N ARG A 225 26.13 -8.89 31.29
CA ARG A 225 26.34 -10.27 31.71
C ARG A 225 26.70 -11.19 30.52
N GLY A 226 26.76 -10.65 29.31
CA GLY A 226 27.03 -11.38 28.07
C GLY A 226 25.82 -12.12 27.48
N ASN A 227 24.61 -11.95 28.03
CA ASN A 227 23.40 -12.45 27.39
C ASN A 227 23.00 -11.50 26.27
N GLY A 228 22.70 -12.05 25.09
CA GLY A 228 22.24 -11.24 23.99
C GLY A 228 20.73 -11.31 23.81
N CYS A 229 20.16 -10.18 23.40
CA CYS A 229 18.77 -10.06 22.98
C CYS A 229 18.67 -9.17 21.74
N TYR A 230 17.51 -9.17 21.11
CA TYR A 230 17.23 -8.28 19.98
C TYR A 230 16.50 -7.03 20.49
N SER A 231 17.12 -5.86 20.39
CA SER A 231 16.47 -4.56 20.62
C SER A 231 15.48 -4.27 19.50
N ASN A 232 14.33 -3.73 19.84
CA ASN A 232 13.31 -3.25 18.91
C ASN A 232 13.75 -1.97 18.18
N VAL A 233 14.47 -1.08 18.85
CA VAL A 233 14.80 0.25 18.32
C VAL A 233 16.28 0.41 17.92
N ASP A 234 17.19 -0.32 18.57
CA ASP A 234 18.63 -0.26 18.30
C ASP A 234 18.97 -1.17 17.10
N VAL A 235 18.44 -0.84 15.92
CA VAL A 235 18.44 -1.71 14.74
C VAL A 235 19.05 -0.99 13.53
N GLU A 236 20.28 -1.33 13.16
CA GLU A 236 21.02 -0.65 12.07
C GLU A 236 20.23 -0.45 10.78
N ILE A 237 19.50 -1.49 10.32
CA ILE A 237 18.75 -1.40 9.06
C ILE A 237 17.60 -0.38 9.09
N LEU A 238 17.22 0.12 10.27
CA LEU A 238 16.24 1.18 10.40
C LEU A 238 16.85 2.57 10.16
N HIS A 239 18.15 2.77 10.38
CA HIS A 239 18.74 4.12 10.41
C HIS A 239 19.56 4.47 9.16
N LYS A 240 19.50 5.73 8.70
CA LYS A 240 20.32 6.25 7.57
C LYS A 240 21.83 6.16 7.85
N ASN A 241 22.23 6.45 9.08
CA ASN A 241 23.63 6.46 9.56
C ASN A 241 23.67 5.97 11.01
N TYR A 242 23.50 4.67 11.22
CA TYR A 242 23.31 4.12 12.57
C TYR A 242 24.54 4.36 13.48
N PRO A 243 24.42 5.15 14.56
CA PRO A 243 25.55 5.45 15.44
C PRO A 243 25.85 4.33 16.45
N GLY A 244 25.07 3.25 16.44
CA GLY A 244 25.13 2.18 17.45
C GLY A 244 24.01 2.24 18.49
N GLU A 245 23.23 3.32 18.49
CA GLU A 245 22.06 3.54 19.35
C GLU A 245 20.90 4.17 18.56
N TYR A 246 19.67 3.99 19.08
CA TYR A 246 18.49 4.57 18.48
C TYR A 246 18.56 6.11 18.44
N SER A 247 18.38 6.66 17.23
CA SER A 247 18.35 8.09 16.94
C SER A 247 17.09 8.45 16.15
N PRO A 248 16.15 9.24 16.72
CA PRO A 248 14.91 9.64 16.05
C PRO A 248 15.13 10.37 14.72
N SER A 249 16.21 11.16 14.60
CA SER A 249 16.49 11.94 13.40
C SER A 249 16.96 11.08 12.21
N SER A 250 17.34 9.83 12.46
CA SER A 250 17.83 8.91 11.43
C SER A 250 16.96 7.66 11.25
N ALA A 251 16.05 7.38 12.20
CA ALA A 251 15.19 6.21 12.20
C ALA A 251 14.23 6.21 11.00
N PHE A 252 14.02 5.02 10.43
CA PHE A 252 13.28 4.76 9.20
C PHE A 252 13.74 5.52 7.94
N LEU A 253 14.88 6.21 7.99
CA LEU A 253 15.46 6.95 6.87
C LEU A 253 16.53 6.16 6.11
N ASN A 254 16.74 4.88 6.44
CA ASN A 254 17.66 4.03 5.70
C ASN A 254 17.21 3.87 4.23
N PRO A 255 18.01 4.25 3.21
CA PRO A 255 17.65 4.14 1.81
C PRO A 255 17.22 2.74 1.37
N ILE A 256 17.73 1.69 2.04
CA ILE A 256 17.35 0.29 1.82
C ILE A 256 15.84 0.11 1.99
N LEU A 257 15.22 0.74 2.99
CA LEU A 257 13.78 0.63 3.24
C LEU A 257 12.97 1.19 2.07
N MET A 258 13.39 2.32 1.51
CA MET A 258 12.74 2.91 0.34
C MET A 258 12.92 2.06 -0.91
N GLY A 259 14.13 1.55 -1.15
CA GLY A 259 14.41 0.62 -2.26
C GLY A 259 13.58 -0.67 -2.16
N LEU A 260 13.41 -1.20 -0.95
CA LEU A 260 12.55 -2.36 -0.69
C LEU A 260 11.08 -2.03 -0.93
N PHE A 261 10.60 -0.87 -0.47
CA PHE A 261 9.23 -0.45 -0.70
C PHE A 261 8.94 -0.38 -2.21
N VAL A 262 9.82 0.28 -2.98
CA VAL A 262 9.74 0.32 -4.45
C VAL A 262 9.76 -1.09 -5.04
N ALA A 263 10.62 -1.98 -4.56
CA ALA A 263 10.67 -3.36 -5.03
C ALA A 263 9.36 -4.13 -4.80
N VAL A 264 8.69 -3.88 -3.68
CA VAL A 264 7.39 -4.48 -3.35
C VAL A 264 6.31 -3.96 -4.29
N ILE A 265 6.19 -2.64 -4.45
CA ILE A 265 5.07 -2.04 -5.19
C ILE A 265 5.26 -2.00 -6.71
N ARG A 266 6.51 -1.97 -7.19
CA ARG A 266 6.85 -1.83 -8.63
C ARG A 266 7.68 -2.98 -9.20
N GLY A 267 8.24 -3.84 -8.35
CA GLY A 267 9.02 -5.01 -8.76
C GLY A 267 10.51 -4.89 -8.42
N PRO A 268 11.23 -6.01 -8.22
CA PRO A 268 12.61 -6.00 -7.74
C PRO A 268 13.57 -5.15 -8.57
N ASN A 269 13.45 -5.19 -9.90
CA ASN A 269 14.31 -4.41 -10.79
C ASN A 269 14.12 -2.91 -10.59
N SER A 270 12.88 -2.44 -10.42
CA SER A 270 12.62 -1.03 -10.13
C SER A 270 13.19 -0.59 -8.79
N GLY A 271 13.21 -1.48 -7.79
CA GLY A 271 13.91 -1.21 -6.52
C GLY A 271 15.42 -1.09 -6.71
N LYS A 272 16.04 -1.97 -7.52
CA LYS A 272 17.47 -1.89 -7.84
C LYS A 272 17.83 -0.62 -8.59
N GLU A 273 17.05 -0.27 -9.61
CA GLU A 273 17.22 0.94 -10.40
C GLU A 273 17.03 2.19 -9.53
N PHE A 274 16.05 2.19 -8.62
CA PHE A 274 15.87 3.25 -7.63
C PHE A 274 17.12 3.43 -6.75
N MET A 275 17.72 2.35 -6.26
CA MET A 275 18.97 2.42 -5.47
C MET A 275 20.16 2.98 -6.28
N MET A 276 20.08 2.96 -7.61
CA MET A 276 21.08 3.55 -8.51
C MET A 276 20.74 4.99 -8.93
N GLY A 277 19.68 5.59 -8.37
CA GLY A 277 19.20 6.92 -8.77
C GLY A 277 18.46 6.94 -10.12
N ILE A 278 18.07 5.77 -10.67
CA ILE A 278 17.41 5.65 -11.96
C ILE A 278 15.89 5.62 -11.75
N LEU A 279 15.20 6.54 -12.43
CA LEU A 279 13.74 6.60 -12.39
C LEU A 279 13.13 5.65 -13.43
N SER A 280 12.67 4.49 -12.98
CA SER A 280 12.11 3.48 -13.87
C SER A 280 10.61 3.64 -14.09
N SER A 281 10.21 3.36 -15.33
CA SER A 281 8.82 3.18 -15.76
C SER A 281 8.57 1.69 -16.02
N PRO A 282 7.99 0.95 -15.06
CA PRO A 282 7.71 -0.48 -15.24
C PRO A 282 6.85 -0.71 -16.48
N LYS A 283 7.25 -1.68 -17.32
CA LYS A 283 6.53 -2.01 -18.57
C LYS A 283 5.23 -2.78 -18.32
N THR A 284 5.15 -3.46 -17.18
CA THR A 284 3.99 -4.26 -16.78
C THR A 284 3.18 -3.52 -15.74
N GLU A 285 1.93 -3.93 -15.60
CA GLU A 285 1.10 -3.52 -14.48
C GLU A 285 1.80 -3.85 -13.15
N THR A 286 1.73 -2.93 -12.21
CA THR A 286 2.39 -3.01 -10.90
C THR A 286 1.37 -3.01 -9.78
N ILE A 287 1.77 -3.45 -8.59
CA ILE A 287 0.94 -3.34 -7.39
C ILE A 287 0.60 -1.87 -7.09
N ALA A 288 1.53 -0.96 -7.35
CA ALA A 288 1.28 0.49 -7.26
C ALA A 288 0.14 0.94 -8.17
N SER A 289 0.11 0.47 -9.43
CA SER A 289 -0.95 0.84 -10.38
C SER A 289 -2.28 0.13 -10.09
N ILE A 290 -2.25 -1.15 -9.69
CA ILE A 290 -3.46 -1.94 -9.35
C ILE A 290 -4.21 -1.31 -8.17
N HIS A 291 -3.47 -0.82 -7.18
CA HIS A 291 -4.05 -0.27 -5.95
C HIS A 291 -4.14 1.26 -5.94
N HIS A 292 -3.73 1.92 -7.02
CA HIS A 292 -3.66 3.39 -7.14
C HIS A 292 -2.88 4.02 -5.97
N LEU A 293 -1.68 3.50 -5.71
CA LEU A 293 -0.82 3.98 -4.63
C LEU A 293 -0.15 5.29 -5.04
N CYS A 294 -0.60 6.40 -4.45
CA CYS A 294 -0.04 7.73 -4.71
C CYS A 294 0.86 8.23 -3.57
N ASN A 295 0.71 7.67 -2.37
CA ASN A 295 1.39 8.11 -1.16
C ASN A 295 1.92 6.91 -0.37
N ILE A 296 2.97 7.15 0.41
CA ILE A 296 3.43 6.23 1.45
C ILE A 296 2.74 6.58 2.78
N THR A 297 2.44 5.59 3.59
CA THR A 297 1.79 5.70 4.90
C THR A 297 2.76 5.28 6.01
N PRO A 298 2.55 5.72 7.27
CA PRO A 298 3.32 5.21 8.41
C PRO A 298 3.30 3.68 8.51
N GLY A 299 2.11 3.08 8.30
CA GLY A 299 1.94 1.63 8.25
C GLY A 299 2.78 0.95 7.17
N ALA A 300 2.93 1.55 5.99
CA ALA A 300 3.81 1.02 4.93
C ALA A 300 5.30 1.07 5.32
N ILE A 301 5.72 2.13 6.01
CA ILE A 301 7.10 2.30 6.49
C ILE A 301 7.40 1.27 7.59
N ALA A 302 6.52 1.14 8.57
CA ALA A 302 6.63 0.13 9.63
C ALA A 302 6.63 -1.30 9.06
N SER A 303 5.76 -1.56 8.08
CA SER A 303 5.70 -2.86 7.39
C SER A 303 7.02 -3.18 6.70
N ILE A 304 7.58 -2.24 5.92
CA ILE A 304 8.82 -2.51 5.17
C ILE A 304 10.02 -2.64 6.10
N ALA A 305 10.06 -1.90 7.21
CA ALA A 305 11.04 -2.07 8.28
C ALA A 305 11.02 -3.50 8.84
N VAL A 306 9.83 -4.01 9.17
CA VAL A 306 9.67 -5.40 9.64
C VAL A 306 10.07 -6.42 8.57
N PHE A 307 9.67 -6.23 7.31
CA PHE A 307 10.10 -7.13 6.23
C PHE A 307 11.61 -7.14 6.03
N ALA A 308 12.26 -5.97 6.11
CA ALA A 308 13.71 -5.85 5.99
C ALA A 308 14.43 -6.56 7.14
N ARG A 309 13.97 -6.32 8.38
CA ARG A 309 14.48 -6.96 9.58
C ARG A 309 14.33 -8.48 9.52
N TRP A 310 13.14 -8.97 9.18
CA TRP A 310 12.88 -10.40 9.02
C TRP A 310 13.72 -11.01 7.89
N ALA A 311 13.91 -10.32 6.77
CA ALA A 311 14.66 -10.86 5.64
C ALA A 311 16.11 -11.22 6.03
N LEU A 312 16.71 -10.42 6.92
CA LEU A 312 18.05 -10.61 7.48
C LEU A 312 18.08 -11.50 8.73
N SER A 313 16.93 -11.84 9.31
CA SER A 313 16.82 -12.69 10.51
C SER A 313 17.08 -14.16 10.24
N ALA A 314 17.34 -14.94 11.29
CA ALA A 314 17.44 -16.40 11.18
C ALA A 314 16.08 -17.09 10.93
N ASP A 315 14.95 -16.38 10.93
CA ASP A 315 13.61 -16.99 10.81
C ASP A 315 13.26 -17.32 9.36
N ASP A 316 12.88 -18.56 9.08
CA ASP A 316 12.58 -19.00 7.71
C ASP A 316 11.22 -18.56 7.21
N ILE A 317 10.25 -18.37 8.12
CA ILE A 317 8.88 -17.94 7.81
C ILE A 317 8.60 -16.64 8.56
N LEU A 318 7.95 -15.68 7.90
CA LEU A 318 7.49 -14.46 8.56
C LEU A 318 6.23 -14.77 9.38
N GLN A 319 6.42 -14.90 10.68
CA GLN A 319 5.37 -15.08 11.68
C GLN A 319 5.32 -13.86 12.62
N PRO A 320 4.25 -13.66 13.40
CA PRO A 320 4.20 -12.58 14.39
C PRO A 320 5.37 -12.60 15.37
N VAL A 321 5.83 -13.80 15.76
CA VAL A 321 7.02 -14.02 16.58
C VAL A 321 7.94 -14.99 15.83
N GLY A 322 9.21 -14.63 15.66
CA GLY A 322 10.22 -15.46 15.02
C GLY A 322 10.51 -16.73 15.81
N SER A 323 10.42 -17.89 15.15
CA SER A 323 10.64 -19.18 15.79
C SER A 323 12.10 -19.42 16.21
N ASN A 324 13.06 -18.83 15.50
CA ASN A 324 14.49 -19.02 15.71
C ASN A 324 15.11 -17.86 16.49
N THR A 325 14.64 -16.64 16.24
CA THR A 325 15.19 -15.43 16.88
C THR A 325 14.42 -14.98 18.12
N GLY A 326 13.15 -15.36 18.25
CA GLY A 326 12.25 -14.83 19.28
C GLY A 326 11.81 -13.39 19.05
N ILE A 327 12.18 -12.75 17.93
CA ILE A 327 11.80 -11.37 17.61
C ILE A 327 10.27 -11.30 17.45
N ASN A 328 9.62 -10.38 18.18
CA ASN A 328 8.19 -10.15 18.06
C ASN A 328 7.92 -9.10 16.97
N TYR A 329 7.99 -9.54 15.71
CA TYR A 329 7.78 -8.70 14.54
C TYR A 329 6.43 -7.97 14.53
N PHE A 330 5.40 -8.55 15.14
CA PHE A 330 4.11 -7.87 15.23
C PHE A 330 4.16 -6.71 16.21
N ALA A 331 4.73 -6.91 17.40
CA ALA A 331 4.94 -5.82 18.36
C ALA A 331 5.88 -4.74 17.80
N ASP A 332 6.95 -5.14 17.10
CA ASP A 332 7.85 -4.22 16.40
C ASP A 332 7.09 -3.36 15.40
N TYR A 333 6.24 -3.96 14.55
CA TYR A 333 5.42 -3.22 13.59
C TYR A 333 4.54 -2.19 14.30
N GLU A 334 3.88 -2.59 15.40
CA GLU A 334 3.04 -1.67 16.17
C GLU A 334 3.87 -0.53 16.76
N GLU A 335 5.08 -0.79 17.24
CA GLU A 335 5.93 0.25 17.78
C GLU A 335 6.43 1.21 16.70
N TYR A 336 6.86 0.68 15.54
CA TYR A 336 7.38 1.47 14.43
C TYR A 336 6.34 2.36 13.77
N GLU A 337 5.09 1.88 13.66
CA GLU A 337 4.01 2.64 13.06
C GLU A 337 3.71 3.93 13.85
N TRP A 338 3.99 3.92 15.16
CA TRP A 338 3.56 4.94 16.11
C TRP A 338 4.69 5.72 16.76
N ASP A 339 5.89 5.64 16.20
CA ASP A 339 7.00 6.48 16.63
C ASP A 339 6.70 7.97 16.34
N LYS A 340 6.09 8.64 17.33
CA LYS A 340 5.70 10.05 17.27
C LYS A 340 6.91 10.99 17.16
N LEU A 341 8.11 10.52 17.50
CA LEU A 341 9.34 11.30 17.39
C LEU A 341 9.88 11.25 15.96
N VAL A 342 9.71 10.13 15.27
CA VAL A 342 10.11 9.98 13.86
C VAL A 342 9.08 10.54 12.90
N PHE A 343 7.81 10.48 13.31
CA PHE A 343 6.70 11.05 12.55
C PHE A 343 6.00 12.19 13.30
N PRO A 344 6.71 13.28 13.67
CA PRO A 344 6.15 14.35 14.50
C PRO A 344 5.05 15.13 13.77
N ASN A 345 5.02 15.02 12.43
CA ASN A 345 4.05 15.66 11.55
C ASN A 345 3.07 14.69 10.89
N THR A 346 3.07 13.40 11.27
CA THR A 346 1.99 12.51 10.84
C THR A 346 0.75 12.77 11.67
N GLY A 347 0.10 13.89 11.37
CA GLY A 347 -1.36 13.97 11.44
C GLY A 347 -2.04 13.01 10.45
N THR A 348 -1.29 12.14 9.76
CA THR A 348 -1.76 11.15 8.80
C THR A 348 -2.37 9.94 9.50
N SER A 349 -3.48 10.20 10.17
CA SER A 349 -4.64 9.44 9.77
C SER A 349 -4.86 9.67 8.27
N LEU A 350 -5.23 8.62 7.54
CA LEU A 350 -6.02 8.77 6.32
C LEU A 350 -7.29 9.65 6.53
N VAL A 351 -7.57 10.02 7.79
CA VAL A 351 -8.63 10.91 8.26
C VAL A 351 -8.05 12.08 9.09
N GLY A 352 -7.44 13.06 8.44
CA GLY A 352 -7.42 14.42 8.99
C GLY A 352 -6.10 15.17 8.89
N GLY A 353 -5.96 15.98 7.86
CA GLY A 353 -4.90 16.97 7.80
C GLY A 353 -4.88 17.74 6.50
N SER A 354 -5.65 18.81 6.43
CA SER A 354 -5.54 19.84 5.41
C SER A 354 -4.12 20.41 5.40
N GLN A 355 -3.28 20.00 4.45
CA GLN A 355 -2.23 20.88 3.95
C GLN A 355 -2.24 20.88 2.42
N SER A 356 -2.57 22.06 1.92
CA SER A 356 -2.34 22.49 0.56
C SER A 356 -0.85 22.46 0.23
N GLN A 357 -0.58 22.13 -1.04
CA GLN A 357 0.68 22.23 -1.79
C GLN A 357 1.60 21.00 -1.81
N GLU A 358 1.63 20.46 -3.03
CA GLU A 358 2.77 19.90 -3.75
C GLU A 358 3.16 18.43 -3.55
N SER A 359 2.95 17.71 -4.65
CA SER A 359 3.51 16.44 -5.09
C SER A 359 5.05 16.40 -5.16
N ALA A 360 5.73 17.09 -4.24
CA ALA A 360 7.19 17.16 -4.19
C ALA A 360 7.82 16.15 -3.21
N GLY A 361 7.04 15.35 -2.48
CA GLY A 361 7.54 14.53 -1.36
C GLY A 361 8.75 13.65 -1.70
N ILE A 362 8.72 12.90 -2.81
CA ILE A 362 9.84 12.02 -3.19
C ILE A 362 11.01 12.82 -3.76
N LYS A 363 10.77 13.84 -4.60
CA LYS A 363 11.84 14.68 -5.15
C LYS A 363 12.51 15.55 -4.08
N LYS A 364 11.76 16.03 -3.09
CA LYS A 364 12.25 16.81 -1.96
C LYS A 364 12.99 15.93 -0.96
N ALA A 365 12.52 14.70 -0.72
CA ALA A 365 13.27 13.72 0.05
C ALA A 365 14.62 13.40 -0.63
N MET A 366 14.66 13.19 -1.96
CA MET A 366 15.91 13.00 -2.69
C MET A 366 16.81 14.24 -2.67
N ALA A 367 16.27 15.44 -2.88
CA ALA A 367 17.04 16.68 -2.81
C ALA A 367 17.61 16.98 -1.41
N LEU A 368 16.93 16.56 -0.34
CA LEU A 368 17.45 16.64 1.03
C LEU A 368 18.56 15.62 1.29
N LEU A 369 18.54 14.46 0.64
CA LEU A 369 19.64 13.49 0.71
C LEU A 369 20.88 14.00 -0.03
N ASP A 370 20.71 14.65 -1.18
CA ASP A 370 21.80 15.20 -1.98
C ASP A 370 22.44 16.47 -1.36
N ALA A 371 21.67 17.25 -0.59
CA ALA A 371 22.18 18.45 0.06
C ALA A 371 23.17 18.16 1.20
N ASP A 372 22.92 17.10 1.99
CA ASP A 372 23.79 16.68 3.11
C ASP A 372 25.17 16.18 2.66
N GLU A 373 25.30 15.64 1.44
CA GLU A 373 26.60 15.19 0.92
C GLU A 373 27.53 16.36 0.54
N SER A 374 26.98 17.55 0.31
CA SER A 374 27.76 18.70 -0.18
C SER A 374 28.41 19.57 0.92
N GLU A 375 28.03 19.40 2.19
CA GLU A 375 28.59 20.19 3.31
C GLU A 375 29.79 19.52 4.01
N SER A 376 30.12 18.26 3.70
CA SER A 376 31.24 17.54 4.31
C SER A 376 32.59 17.71 3.59
N ALA A 377 32.66 18.52 2.53
CA ALA A 377 33.83 18.66 1.66
C ALA A 377 34.56 20.02 1.78
N SER A 378 34.26 20.85 2.78
CA SER A 378 34.83 22.20 2.92
C SER A 378 35.54 22.50 4.23
N GLU A 379 35.93 21.49 5.01
CA GLU A 379 36.82 21.65 6.16
C GLU A 379 38.07 20.78 5.97
N ASP A 380 38.98 21.25 5.11
CA ASP A 380 40.41 20.92 5.10
C ASP A 380 41.23 22.14 4.63
#